data_AF-A0A1V4YUM2-F1
#
_entry.id   AF-A0A1V4YUM2-F1
#
_cell.length_a   1.000
_cell.length_b   1.000
_cell.length_c   1.000
_cell.angle_alpha   90.00
_cell.angle_beta   90.00
_cell.angle_gamma   90.00
#
_symmetry.space_group_name_H-M   'P 1'
#
loop_
_entity.id
_entity.type
_entity.pdbx_description
1 polymer ?
#
loop_
_entity_poly.entity_id
_entity_poly.type
_entity_poly.pdbx_seq_one_letter_code
_entity_poly.pdbx_strand_id
1 'polypeptide(L)'
;MLDIDTYRLWTDVFAPGSNYVGDWSQGSKMLFGASDEKGQMSGMLSRIRENLPYQYISIEHIGIVQDGKEDTSSKEAKEWAGALENYTFKEIDGGTTEVLVDMDTEDEYKEMFQEMWPKALLKLKELAEK
;
A
#
# COMPACT_ATOMS: atom_id res chain seq x y z
N MET A 1 7.71 7.65 -3.84
CA MET A 1 6.85 6.48 -3.53
C MET A 1 6.44 6.49 -2.07
N LEU A 2 7.38 6.35 -1.12
CA LEU A 2 7.06 6.20 0.31
C LEU A 2 6.84 7.52 1.05
N ASP A 3 7.49 8.60 0.61
CA ASP A 3 7.26 9.93 1.16
C ASP A 3 5.76 10.28 1.10
N ILE A 4 5.22 10.77 2.21
CA ILE A 4 3.78 10.94 2.42
C ILE A 4 3.12 11.80 1.34
N ASP A 5 3.80 12.85 0.87
CA ASP A 5 3.25 13.75 -0.14
C ASP A 5 3.19 13.05 -1.50
N THR A 6 4.22 12.28 -1.85
CA THR A 6 4.19 11.48 -3.09
C THR A 6 3.24 10.29 -2.99
N TYR A 7 3.16 9.63 -1.82
CA TYR A 7 2.32 8.47 -1.57
C TYR A 7 0.87 8.78 -1.86
N ARG A 8 0.36 9.88 -1.29
CA ARG A 8 -1.02 10.35 -1.50
C ARG A 8 -1.37 10.53 -2.97
N LEU A 9 -0.43 11.03 -3.77
CA LEU A 9 -0.69 11.35 -5.18
C LEU A 9 -0.83 10.10 -6.06
N TRP A 10 0.06 9.12 -5.89
CA TRP A 10 0.02 7.91 -6.73
C TRP A 10 -1.02 6.90 -6.25
N THR A 11 -1.31 6.84 -4.94
CA THR A 11 -2.32 5.93 -4.37
C THR A 11 -3.76 6.44 -4.45
N ASP A 12 -3.97 7.73 -4.73
CA ASP A 12 -5.31 8.32 -4.95
C ASP A 12 -6.16 7.58 -6.00
N VAL A 13 -5.53 6.82 -6.90
CA VAL A 13 -6.20 5.96 -7.89
C VAL A 13 -7.01 4.86 -7.23
N PHE A 14 -6.54 4.30 -6.10
CA PHE A 14 -7.24 3.23 -5.38
C PHE A 14 -8.41 3.77 -4.58
N ALA A 15 -8.19 4.89 -3.89
CA ALA A 15 -9.22 5.59 -3.15
C ALA A 15 -8.85 7.08 -3.01
N PRO A 16 -9.76 8.01 -3.34
CA PRO A 16 -9.53 9.43 -3.11
C PRO A 16 -9.19 9.73 -1.66
N GLY A 17 -8.15 10.53 -1.43
CA GLY A 17 -7.69 10.86 -0.08
C GLY A 17 -6.89 9.75 0.60
N SER A 18 -6.43 8.75 -0.16
CA SER A 18 -5.49 7.72 0.32
C SER A 18 -4.29 8.33 1.03
N ASN A 19 -3.97 7.78 2.18
CA ASN A 19 -2.97 8.27 3.11
C ASN A 19 -2.39 7.09 3.92
N TYR A 20 -1.36 7.35 4.71
CA TYR A 20 -0.93 6.39 5.73
C TYR A 20 -0.57 7.07 7.04
N VAL A 21 -0.60 6.29 8.12
CA VAL A 21 -0.12 6.67 9.45
C VAL A 21 0.71 5.52 10.00
N GLY A 22 1.99 5.76 10.25
CA GLY A 22 2.91 4.76 10.77
C GLY A 22 4.35 5.03 10.39
N ASP A 23 5.17 3.98 10.44
CA ASP A 23 6.61 4.03 10.22
C ASP A 23 7.04 2.93 9.25
N TRP A 24 7.91 3.27 8.29
CA TRP A 24 8.38 2.36 7.24
C TRP A 24 9.48 1.39 7.72
N SER A 25 9.94 1.44 8.96
CA SER A 25 10.92 0.50 9.49
C SER A 25 10.35 -0.91 9.60
N GLN A 26 11.21 -1.90 9.37
CA GLN A 26 10.83 -3.30 9.49
C GLN A 26 10.27 -3.63 10.88
N GLY A 27 9.17 -4.37 10.90
CA GLY A 27 8.40 -4.74 12.09
C GLY A 27 7.40 -3.67 12.55
N SER A 28 7.47 -2.45 12.02
CA SER A 28 6.61 -1.36 12.45
C SER A 28 5.18 -1.49 11.93
N LYS A 29 4.26 -0.94 12.71
CA LYS A 29 2.84 -0.85 12.37
C LYS A 29 2.63 0.25 11.33
N MET A 30 1.74 -0.02 10.39
CA MET A 30 1.33 0.95 9.38
C MET A 30 -0.19 0.86 9.18
N LEU A 31 -0.85 2.02 9.12
CA LEU A 31 -2.26 2.14 8.74
C LEU A 31 -2.32 2.76 7.36
N PHE A 32 -2.94 2.08 6.40
CA PHE A 32 -3.18 2.62 5.06
C PHE A 32 -4.68 2.90 4.89
N GLY A 33 -5.05 4.08 4.40
CA GLY A 33 -6.46 4.41 4.23
C GLY A 33 -6.71 5.90 4.17
N ALA A 34 -7.97 6.28 4.36
CA ALA A 34 -8.39 7.68 4.37
C ALA A 34 -9.08 8.01 5.69
N SER A 35 -8.97 9.28 6.10
CA SER A 35 -9.71 9.78 7.25
C SER A 35 -11.04 10.38 6.80
N ASP A 36 -12.10 10.12 7.56
CA ASP A 36 -13.40 10.77 7.36
C ASP A 36 -13.38 12.25 7.79
N GLU A 37 -14.52 12.94 7.66
CA GLU A 37 -14.68 14.34 8.08
C GLU A 37 -14.39 14.58 9.57
N LYS A 38 -14.46 13.54 10.40
CA LYS A 38 -14.18 13.58 11.84
C LYS A 38 -12.73 13.19 12.17
N GLY A 39 -11.91 12.91 11.15
CA GLY A 39 -10.52 12.48 11.30
C GLY A 39 -10.36 11.01 11.69
N GLN A 40 -11.41 10.19 11.58
CA GLN A 40 -11.35 8.77 11.87
C GLN A 40 -10.84 8.00 10.66
N MET A 41 -9.75 7.26 10.84
CA MET A 41 -9.14 6.46 9.77
C MET A 41 -9.95 5.19 9.50
N SER A 42 -10.15 4.89 8.23
CA SER A 42 -10.67 3.60 7.76
C SER A 42 -9.80 3.07 6.62
N GLY A 43 -9.51 1.77 6.63
CA GLY A 43 -8.67 1.11 5.64
C GLY A 43 -7.98 -0.14 6.18
N MET A 44 -6.72 -0.34 5.81
CA MET A 44 -5.92 -1.52 6.13
C MET A 44 -5.04 -1.29 7.35
N LEU A 45 -5.05 -2.27 8.26
CA LEU A 45 -4.10 -2.38 9.35
C LEU A 45 -2.99 -3.35 8.92
N SER A 46 -1.76 -2.84 8.87
CA SER A 46 -0.61 -3.57 8.34
C SER A 46 0.61 -3.51 9.25
N ARG A 47 1.57 -4.37 8.93
CA ARG A 47 2.94 -4.33 9.43
C ARG A 47 3.90 -4.25 8.25
N ILE A 48 4.95 -3.45 8.36
CA ILE A 48 6.07 -3.51 7.43
C ILE A 48 6.86 -4.77 7.73
N ARG A 49 6.63 -5.83 6.96
CA ARG A 49 7.28 -7.12 7.16
C ARG A 49 8.77 -7.06 6.85
N GLU A 50 9.14 -6.31 5.82
CA GLU A 50 10.53 -6.08 5.42
C GLU A 50 10.67 -4.73 4.72
N ASN A 51 11.79 -4.05 4.95
CA ASN A 51 12.15 -2.85 4.20
C ASN A 51 13.67 -2.83 4.01
N LEU A 52 14.10 -3.18 2.80
CA LEU A 52 15.46 -3.04 2.32
C LEU A 52 15.51 -1.80 1.43
N PRO A 53 16.09 -0.68 1.91
CA PRO A 53 16.10 0.57 1.17
C PRO A 53 16.57 0.40 -0.27
N TYR A 54 15.79 0.94 -1.20
CA TYR A 54 16.04 0.93 -2.64
C TYR A 54 16.07 -0.45 -3.31
N GLN A 55 15.66 -1.51 -2.61
CA GLN A 55 15.71 -2.88 -3.12
C GLN A 55 14.37 -3.59 -2.97
N TYR A 56 13.77 -3.56 -1.78
CA TYR A 56 12.59 -4.36 -1.50
C TYR A 56 11.77 -3.82 -0.34
N ILE A 57 10.45 -3.87 -0.47
CA ILE A 57 9.51 -3.56 0.60
C ILE A 57 8.45 -4.67 0.62
N SER A 58 8.19 -5.21 1.80
CA SER A 58 7.09 -6.15 2.03
C SER A 58 6.15 -5.58 3.08
N ILE A 59 4.89 -5.43 2.71
CA ILE A 59 3.80 -5.04 3.59
C ILE A 59 2.96 -6.27 3.82
N GLU A 60 2.63 -6.53 5.09
CA GLU A 60 1.72 -7.60 5.48
C GLU A 60 0.48 -6.98 6.10
N HIS A 61 -0.68 -7.26 5.51
CA HIS A 61 -1.96 -6.89 6.09
C HIS A 61 -2.28 -7.85 7.24
N ILE A 62 -2.64 -7.31 8.41
CA ILE A 62 -2.94 -8.09 9.62
C ILE A 62 -4.38 -7.89 10.10
N GLY A 63 -5.12 -7.01 9.43
CA GLY A 63 -6.52 -6.71 9.70
C GLY A 63 -6.95 -5.43 9.00
N ILE A 64 -8.01 -4.83 9.52
CA ILE A 64 -8.61 -3.59 8.99
C ILE A 64 -8.75 -2.56 10.10
N VAL A 65 -8.95 -1.30 9.71
CA VAL A 65 -9.40 -0.23 10.59
C VAL A 65 -10.73 0.28 10.06
N GLN A 66 -11.72 0.42 10.94
CA GLN A 66 -13.02 1.01 10.63
C GLN A 66 -13.39 2.00 11.73
N ASP A 67 -13.74 3.23 11.34
CA ASP A 67 -14.11 4.31 12.26
C ASP A 67 -13.06 4.54 13.36
N GLY A 68 -11.77 4.46 12.97
CA GLY A 68 -10.63 4.58 13.86
C GLY A 68 -10.41 3.40 14.81
N LYS A 69 -11.16 2.30 14.65
CA LYS A 69 -11.02 1.08 15.45
C LYS A 69 -10.37 -0.02 14.65
N GLU A 70 -9.33 -0.59 15.23
CA GLU A 70 -8.62 -1.73 14.67
C GLU A 70 -9.41 -3.02 14.88
N ASP A 71 -9.43 -3.85 13.85
CA ASP A 71 -10.03 -5.18 13.88
C ASP A 71 -9.14 -6.19 13.17
N THR A 72 -8.74 -7.22 13.91
CA THR A 72 -7.91 -8.33 13.44
C THR A 72 -8.64 -9.67 13.55
N SER A 73 -9.95 -9.66 13.82
CA SER A 73 -10.69 -10.84 14.30
C SER A 73 -12.00 -11.13 13.56
N SER A 74 -12.62 -10.10 12.96
CA SER A 74 -13.79 -10.26 12.11
C SER A 74 -13.50 -11.10 10.86
N LYS A 75 -14.56 -11.44 10.13
CA LYS A 75 -14.45 -12.19 8.88
C LYS A 75 -13.67 -11.37 7.85
N GLU A 76 -14.03 -10.09 7.74
CA GLU A 76 -13.44 -9.10 6.85
C GLU A 76 -11.96 -8.89 7.18
N ALA A 77 -11.60 -8.79 8.46
CA ALA A 77 -10.20 -8.70 8.87
C ALA A 77 -9.40 -9.96 8.50
N LYS A 78 -10.02 -11.13 8.60
CA LYS A 78 -9.37 -12.42 8.32
C LYS A 78 -9.16 -12.68 6.83
N GLU A 79 -9.98 -12.11 5.95
CA GLU A 79 -9.79 -12.17 4.50
C GLU A 79 -8.45 -11.53 4.08
N TRP A 80 -8.02 -10.50 4.80
CA TRP A 80 -6.75 -9.82 4.55
C TRP A 80 -5.61 -10.25 5.46
N ALA A 81 -5.88 -11.04 6.51
CA ALA A 81 -4.88 -11.41 7.49
C ALA A 81 -3.79 -12.31 6.86
N GLY A 82 -2.57 -11.79 6.79
CA GLY A 82 -1.41 -12.46 6.19
C GLY A 82 -1.23 -12.16 4.71
N ALA A 83 -2.15 -11.43 4.06
CA ALA A 83 -2.00 -11.00 2.68
C ALA A 83 -0.80 -10.06 2.53
N LEU A 84 0.00 -10.26 1.48
CA LEU A 84 1.20 -9.49 1.23
C LEU A 84 1.02 -8.51 0.07
N GLU A 85 1.64 -7.35 0.21
CA GLU A 85 1.86 -6.39 -0.88
C GLU A 85 3.36 -6.08 -0.91
N ASN A 86 4.02 -6.47 -1.99
CA ASN A 86 5.47 -6.44 -2.12
C ASN A 86 5.89 -5.58 -3.29
N TYR A 87 6.95 -4.82 -3.08
CA TYR A 87 7.57 -3.98 -4.09
C TYR A 87 9.04 -4.36 -4.24
N THR A 88 9.44 -4.73 -5.45
CA THR A 88 10.83 -5.01 -5.77
C THR A 88 11.35 -3.95 -6.73
N PHE A 89 12.48 -3.35 -6.38
CA PHE A 89 13.16 -2.32 -7.18
C PHE A 89 14.39 -2.94 -7.84
N LYS A 90 14.47 -2.90 -9.16
CA LYS A 90 15.62 -3.41 -9.91
C LYS A 90 16.18 -2.33 -10.82
N GLU A 91 17.48 -2.14 -10.77
CA GLU A 91 18.17 -1.35 -11.80
C GLU A 91 18.33 -2.23 -13.05
N ILE A 92 17.78 -1.78 -14.18
CA ILE A 92 17.70 -2.60 -15.41
C ILE A 92 18.46 -2.04 -16.61
N ASP A 93 19.04 -0.83 -16.49
CA ASP A 93 20.16 -0.27 -17.27
C ASP A 93 20.12 1.26 -17.24
N GLY A 94 21.29 1.91 -17.26
CA GLY A 94 21.42 3.35 -17.56
C GLY A 94 20.69 4.31 -16.62
N GLY A 95 20.50 3.94 -15.35
CA GLY A 95 19.77 4.74 -14.37
C GLY A 95 18.25 4.53 -14.37
N THR A 96 17.74 3.54 -15.10
CA THR A 96 16.31 3.17 -15.07
C THR A 96 16.04 2.19 -13.94
N THR A 97 15.01 2.46 -13.14
CA THR A 97 14.52 1.55 -12.10
C THR A 97 13.23 0.88 -12.55
N GLU A 98 13.22 -0.45 -12.60
CA GLU A 98 12.02 -1.28 -12.68
C GLU A 98 11.38 -1.38 -11.29
N VAL A 99 10.07 -1.19 -11.22
CA VAL A 99 9.27 -1.44 -10.02
C VAL A 99 8.32 -2.60 -10.31
N LEU A 100 8.54 -3.72 -9.64
CA LEU A 100 7.66 -4.89 -9.68
C LEU A 100 6.76 -4.85 -8.46
N VAL A 101 5.46 -5.06 -8.67
CA VAL A 101 4.47 -5.15 -7.60
C VAL A 101 3.86 -6.54 -7.61
N ASP A 102 3.92 -7.21 -6.47
CA ASP A 102 3.28 -8.50 -6.22
C ASP A 102 2.33 -8.35 -5.04
N MET A 103 1.05 -8.64 -5.25
CA MET A 103 0.01 -8.46 -4.23
C MET A 103 -0.87 -9.71 -4.14
N ASP A 104 -1.12 -10.14 -2.91
CA ASP A 104 -2.15 -11.13 -2.60
C ASP A 104 -3.52 -10.46 -2.59
N THR A 105 -4.50 -11.09 -3.22
CA THR A 105 -5.88 -10.61 -3.28
C THR A 105 -6.83 -11.78 -3.43
N GLU A 106 -8.05 -11.62 -2.92
CA GLU A 106 -9.16 -12.51 -3.24
C GLU A 106 -9.54 -12.37 -4.72
N ASP A 107 -10.04 -13.47 -5.31
CA ASP A 107 -10.39 -13.54 -6.73
C ASP A 107 -11.44 -12.48 -7.12
N GLU A 108 -12.34 -12.10 -6.20
CA GLU A 108 -13.38 -11.11 -6.44
C GLU A 108 -12.83 -9.69 -6.69
N TYR A 109 -11.67 -9.35 -6.13
CA TYR A 109 -11.04 -8.04 -6.30
C TYR A 109 -9.97 -8.01 -7.40
N LYS A 110 -9.63 -9.18 -7.96
CA LYS A 110 -8.53 -9.32 -8.92
C LYS A 110 -8.69 -8.44 -10.15
N GLU A 111 -9.85 -8.45 -10.79
CA GLU A 111 -10.09 -7.63 -11.99
C GLU A 111 -9.98 -6.13 -11.68
N MET A 112 -10.52 -5.71 -10.54
CA MET A 112 -10.45 -4.33 -10.06
C MET A 112 -8.99 -3.89 -9.88
N PHE A 113 -8.16 -4.68 -9.18
CA PHE A 113 -6.75 -4.36 -8.98
C PHE A 113 -5.94 -4.41 -10.28
N GLN A 114 -6.23 -5.34 -11.19
CA GLN A 114 -5.60 -5.40 -12.51
C GLN A 114 -5.85 -4.15 -13.35
N GLU A 115 -6.99 -3.47 -13.16
CA GLU A 115 -7.28 -2.19 -13.81
C GLU A 115 -6.61 -1.00 -13.10
N MET A 116 -6.60 -0.99 -11.77
CA MET A 116 -6.13 0.15 -10.98
C MET A 116 -4.60 0.23 -10.92
N TRP A 117 -3.89 -0.88 -10.73
CA TRP A 117 -2.43 -0.90 -10.57
C TRP A 117 -1.69 -0.24 -11.74
N PRO A 118 -2.00 -0.52 -13.01
CA PRO A 118 -1.35 0.15 -14.14
C PRO A 118 -1.50 1.68 -14.09
N LYS A 119 -2.67 2.18 -13.68
CA LYS A 119 -2.93 3.63 -13.57
C LYS A 119 -2.16 4.24 -12.40
N ALA A 120 -2.10 3.56 -11.26
CA ALA A 120 -1.34 3.99 -10.09
C ALA A 120 0.17 4.03 -10.37
N LEU A 121 0.70 3.00 -11.04
CA LEU A 121 2.10 2.93 -11.45
C LEU A 121 2.47 3.98 -12.50
N LEU A 122 1.56 4.34 -13.40
CA LEU A 122 1.76 5.45 -14.33
C LEU A 122 1.93 6.77 -13.58
N LYS A 123 1.06 7.08 -12.60
CA LYS A 123 1.22 8.27 -11.74
C LYS A 123 2.54 8.23 -10.97
N LEU A 124 2.93 7.07 -10.42
CA LEU A 124 4.19 6.94 -9.69
C LEU A 124 5.40 7.21 -10.60
N LYS A 125 5.38 6.68 -11.83
CA LYS A 125 6.41 6.94 -12.84
C LYS A 125 6.50 8.43 -13.17
N GLU A 126 5.36 9.07 -13.44
CA GLU A 126 5.30 10.51 -13.70
C GLU A 126 5.84 11.36 -12.54
N LEU A 127 5.68 10.92 -11.30
CA LEU A 127 6.23 11.61 -10.12
C LEU A 127 7.74 11.42 -9.98
N ALA A 128 8.25 10.24 -10.32
CA ALA A 128 9.66 9.88 -10.19
C ALA A 128 10.53 10.48 -11.30
N GLU A 129 9.96 10.73 -12.48
CA GLU A 129 10.67 11.18 -13.68
C GLU A 129 10.42 12.66 -14.02
N LYS A 130 9.93 13.46 -13.05
CA LYS A 130 9.79 14.91 -13.21
C LYS A 130 11.13 15.64 -13.27
#